data_AF-A0A2P8GRB6-F1
#
_entry.id   AF-A0A2P8GRB6-F1
#
_cell.length_a   1.000
_cell.length_b   1.000
_cell.length_c   1.000
_cell.angle_alpha   90.00
_cell.angle_beta   90.00
_cell.angle_gamma   90.00
#
_symmetry.space_group_name_H-M   'P 1'
#
loop_
_entity.id
_entity.type
_entity.pdbx_description
1 polymer ?
#
loop_
_entity_poly.entity_id
_entity_poly.type
_entity_poly.pdbx_seq_one_letter_code
_entity_poly.pdbx_strand_id
1 'polypeptide(L)'
;MSSGQPIRSDGARRAIGRFSAGAWTVGAIVMALIAFSTFARLEWDPQTGALRDTEGGYGYSDYPWEDANLPEVQPVDGNVYAGDGNAVIRIDDVTTDPLQVTQLSDANVRLSMTESGDIDPDLAVDDREWPLRVGYPQPDLPSVVFPYEGTLELWVQVEGPWQLRIEPLTAEEITDVVSGKGNKLLVYRGSAASALFEFVGEGIFFVTAYTRETGEESLFIESDPLRERQSWTPSDVVVLSIESSADRGAWVVDIDPTVDDTPSTTPPSEPSPTSTDTPTEQETP
;
A
#
# COMPACT_ATOMS: atom_id res chain seq x y z
N MET A 1 -63.49 11.97 -46.83
CA MET A 1 -62.12 12.09 -46.26
C MET A 1 -62.25 12.82 -44.92
N SER A 2 -62.21 12.08 -43.81
CA SER A 2 -62.37 12.64 -42.47
C SER A 2 -60.99 13.04 -41.94
N SER A 3 -60.76 14.33 -41.85
CA SER A 3 -59.57 14.93 -41.24
C SER A 3 -59.70 14.86 -39.73
N GLY A 4 -58.92 13.98 -39.09
CA GLY A 4 -58.78 13.93 -37.63
C GLY A 4 -58.13 15.21 -37.10
N GLN A 5 -58.82 15.92 -36.21
CA GLN A 5 -58.23 17.00 -35.44
C GLN A 5 -57.40 16.44 -34.28
N PRO A 6 -56.14 16.88 -34.09
CA PRO A 6 -55.42 16.60 -32.87
C PRO A 6 -55.96 17.49 -31.74
N ILE A 7 -56.69 16.90 -30.79
CA ILE A 7 -57.02 17.55 -29.52
C ILE A 7 -55.72 17.66 -28.70
N ARG A 8 -54.97 18.76 -28.87
CA ARG A 8 -53.92 19.19 -27.93
C ARG A 8 -54.52 20.30 -27.07
N SER A 9 -55.00 19.94 -25.87
CA SER A 9 -55.60 20.93 -24.98
C SER A 9 -54.53 21.86 -24.39
N ASP A 10 -54.76 23.17 -24.44
CA ASP A 10 -53.91 24.19 -23.80
C ASP A 10 -53.80 24.00 -22.28
N GLY A 11 -54.76 23.27 -21.67
CA GLY A 11 -54.73 22.85 -20.28
C GLY A 11 -53.59 21.88 -19.97
N ALA A 12 -53.33 20.92 -20.86
CA ALA A 12 -52.19 19.99 -20.71
C ALA A 12 -50.85 20.74 -20.84
N ARG A 13 -50.75 21.73 -21.74
CA ARG A 13 -49.54 22.56 -21.90
C ARG A 13 -49.28 23.45 -20.69
N ARG A 14 -50.31 24.07 -20.10
CA ARG A 14 -50.17 24.86 -18.85
C ARG A 14 -49.86 23.99 -17.64
N ALA A 15 -50.42 22.78 -17.55
CA ALA A 15 -50.12 21.83 -16.48
C ALA A 15 -48.67 21.32 -16.56
N ILE A 16 -48.19 20.97 -17.77
CA ILE A 16 -46.80 20.55 -18.00
C ILE A 16 -45.83 21.71 -17.74
N GLY A 17 -46.16 22.94 -18.14
CA GLY A 17 -45.34 24.12 -17.89
C GLY A 17 -45.20 24.45 -16.40
N ARG A 18 -46.26 24.30 -15.61
CA ARG A 18 -46.23 24.51 -14.15
C ARG A 18 -45.51 23.41 -13.39
N PHE A 19 -45.67 22.15 -13.83
CA PHE A 19 -44.95 21.01 -13.25
C PHE A 19 -43.44 21.11 -13.53
N SER A 20 -43.06 21.48 -14.75
CA SER A 20 -41.67 21.70 -15.15
C SER A 20 -41.05 22.89 -14.38
N ALA A 21 -41.75 24.03 -14.29
CA ALA A 21 -41.24 25.18 -13.53
C ALA A 21 -41.05 24.90 -12.04
N GLY A 22 -41.96 24.12 -11.43
CA GLY A 22 -41.84 23.70 -10.03
C GLY A 22 -40.63 22.78 -9.80
N ALA A 23 -40.45 21.77 -10.66
CA ALA A 23 -39.32 20.85 -10.57
C ALA A 23 -37.97 21.57 -10.76
N TRP A 24 -37.88 22.49 -11.72
CA TRP A 24 -36.67 23.30 -11.93
C TRP A 24 -36.36 24.21 -10.75
N THR A 25 -37.37 24.82 -10.13
CA THR A 25 -37.18 25.69 -8.96
C THR A 25 -36.68 24.89 -7.76
N VAL A 26 -37.29 23.73 -7.49
CA VAL A 26 -36.84 22.84 -6.41
C VAL A 26 -35.42 22.33 -6.67
N GLY A 27 -35.12 21.90 -7.91
CA GLY A 27 -33.78 21.48 -8.30
C GLY A 27 -32.73 22.58 -8.13
N ALA A 28 -33.06 23.81 -8.53
CA ALA A 28 -32.18 24.97 -8.37
C ALA A 28 -31.94 25.31 -6.89
N ILE A 29 -32.96 25.21 -6.04
CA ILE A 29 -32.82 25.42 -4.59
C ILE A 29 -31.94 24.34 -3.98
N VAL A 30 -32.14 23.06 -4.33
CA VAL A 30 -31.30 21.96 -3.83
C VAL A 30 -29.85 22.13 -4.28
N MET A 31 -29.61 22.45 -5.56
CA MET A 31 -28.26 22.72 -6.07
C MET A 31 -27.62 23.94 -5.39
N ALA A 32 -28.39 25.00 -5.16
CA ALA A 32 -27.90 26.17 -4.44
C ALA A 32 -27.56 25.85 -2.99
N LEU A 33 -28.35 25.02 -2.30
CA LEU A 33 -28.07 24.58 -0.93
C LEU A 33 -26.85 23.67 -0.86
N ILE A 34 -26.67 22.74 -1.80
CA ILE A 34 -25.47 21.89 -1.92
C ILE A 34 -24.24 22.76 -2.22
N ALA A 35 -24.36 23.70 -3.16
CA ALA A 35 -23.27 24.63 -3.46
C ALA A 35 -22.95 25.49 -2.23
N PHE A 36 -23.94 26.07 -1.56
CA PHE A 36 -23.71 26.89 -0.37
C PHE A 36 -23.13 26.07 0.78
N SER A 37 -23.56 24.83 1.01
CA SER A 37 -22.95 23.98 2.04
C SER A 37 -21.52 23.60 1.69
N THR A 38 -21.20 23.45 0.40
CA THR A 38 -19.85 23.15 -0.07
C THR A 38 -18.93 24.38 0.00
N PHE A 39 -19.44 25.57 -0.33
CA PHE A 39 -18.64 26.80 -0.35
C PHE A 39 -18.61 27.55 0.98
N ALA A 40 -19.63 27.42 1.84
CA ALA A 40 -19.63 28.01 3.18
C ALA A 40 -18.57 27.38 4.10
N ARG A 41 -18.00 26.26 3.66
CA ARG A 41 -16.84 25.62 4.27
C ARG A 41 -15.55 26.38 3.98
N LEU A 42 -15.45 27.15 2.90
CA LEU A 42 -14.21 27.83 2.54
C LEU A 42 -14.12 29.22 3.18
N GLU A 43 -13.18 29.40 4.10
CA GLU A 43 -12.74 30.68 4.65
C GLU A 43 -11.53 31.21 3.89
N TRP A 44 -11.57 32.51 3.61
CA TRP A 44 -10.48 33.23 2.96
C TRP A 44 -9.52 33.76 4.03
N ASP A 45 -8.24 33.36 3.97
CA ASP A 45 -7.19 33.93 4.81
C ASP A 45 -6.74 35.28 4.23
N PRO A 46 -7.02 36.41 4.90
CA PRO A 46 -6.70 37.73 4.38
C PRO A 46 -5.19 38.06 4.41
N GLN A 47 -4.36 37.26 5.10
CA GLN A 47 -2.91 37.47 5.18
C GLN A 47 -2.15 36.71 4.08
N THR A 48 -2.59 35.50 3.76
CA THR A 48 -1.92 34.61 2.79
C THR A 48 -2.61 34.58 1.42
N GLY A 49 -3.89 34.96 1.35
CA GLY A 49 -4.70 34.90 0.13
C GLY A 49 -5.15 33.48 -0.24
N ALA A 50 -5.07 32.53 0.70
CA ALA A 50 -5.49 31.14 0.50
C ALA A 50 -6.95 30.90 0.95
N LEU A 51 -7.62 29.93 0.33
CA LEU A 51 -8.93 29.40 0.73
C LEU A 51 -8.73 28.18 1.65
N ARG A 52 -9.42 28.10 2.79
CA ARG A 52 -9.29 27.05 3.83
C ARG A 52 -10.65 26.47 4.22
N ASP A 53 -10.78 25.16 4.50
CA ASP A 53 -12.03 24.58 5.00
C ASP A 53 -12.24 24.90 6.51
N THR A 54 -13.48 25.15 6.96
CA THR A 54 -13.84 25.66 8.31
C THR A 54 -14.60 24.69 9.20
N GLU A 55 -14.97 23.50 8.73
CA GLU A 55 -15.72 22.53 9.55
C GLU A 55 -14.84 21.32 9.93
N GLY A 56 -13.90 21.53 10.87
CA GLY A 56 -13.35 20.45 11.71
C GLY A 56 -12.08 19.73 11.23
N GLY A 57 -11.40 20.19 10.19
CA GLY A 57 -10.10 19.65 9.78
C GLY A 57 -9.08 20.77 9.65
N TYR A 58 -7.98 20.66 10.40
CA TYR A 58 -6.78 21.41 10.09
C TYR A 58 -6.51 21.27 8.59
N GLY A 59 -6.51 22.38 7.86
CA GLY A 59 -6.19 22.42 6.44
C GLY A 59 -4.71 22.11 6.22
N TYR A 60 -4.36 20.85 6.40
CA TYR A 60 -3.19 20.23 5.81
C TYR A 60 -3.60 19.80 4.40
N SER A 61 -2.70 19.89 3.42
CA SER A 61 -2.88 19.15 2.17
C SER A 61 -3.23 17.69 2.51
N ASP A 62 -4.06 17.05 1.69
CA ASP A 62 -4.35 15.61 1.80
C ASP A 62 -3.05 14.76 1.85
N TYR A 63 -1.92 15.35 1.50
CA TYR A 63 -0.60 14.77 1.47
C TYR A 63 0.38 15.57 2.36
N PRO A 64 0.86 15.03 3.49
CA PRO A 64 1.73 15.76 4.42
C PRO A 64 2.99 16.36 3.78
N TRP A 65 3.57 15.68 2.79
CA TRP A 65 4.77 16.16 2.08
C TRP A 65 4.53 17.39 1.21
N GLU A 66 3.27 17.71 0.89
CA GLU A 66 2.88 18.94 0.17
C GLU A 66 2.69 20.15 1.11
N ASP A 67 2.80 19.98 2.44
CA ASP A 67 2.72 21.07 3.39
C ASP A 67 4.12 21.60 3.75
N ALA A 68 4.33 22.90 3.51
CA ALA A 68 5.53 23.61 3.90
C ALA A 68 5.64 23.86 5.41
N ASN A 69 4.53 23.83 6.14
CA ASN A 69 4.46 24.13 7.57
C ASN A 69 4.16 22.89 8.42
N LEU A 70 4.42 21.71 7.88
CA LEU A 70 4.15 20.45 8.57
C LEU A 70 4.97 20.36 9.87
N PRO A 71 4.35 20.05 11.03
CA PRO A 71 5.09 19.94 12.28
C PRO A 71 6.00 18.72 12.28
N GLU A 72 7.26 18.92 12.69
CA GLU A 72 8.17 17.83 13.03
C GLU A 72 7.93 17.37 14.47
N VAL A 73 7.77 16.06 14.66
CA VAL A 73 7.48 15.45 15.97
C VAL A 73 8.73 14.80 16.53
N GLN A 74 9.05 15.20 17.77
CA GLN A 74 10.12 14.62 18.57
C GLN A 74 9.59 13.45 19.42
N PRO A 75 10.43 12.48 19.79
CA PRO A 75 9.99 11.36 20.62
C PRO A 75 9.57 11.85 22.02
N VAL A 76 8.42 11.36 22.49
CA VAL A 76 7.90 11.65 23.83
C VAL A 76 8.47 10.72 24.90
N ASP A 77 8.81 9.50 24.52
CA ASP A 77 9.42 8.50 25.40
C ASP A 77 10.27 7.52 24.57
N GLY A 78 11.58 7.78 24.51
CA GLY A 78 12.55 6.95 23.78
C GLY A 78 12.21 6.80 22.30
N ASN A 79 11.44 5.78 21.99
CA ASN A 79 11.06 5.38 20.64
C ASN A 79 9.55 5.56 20.35
N VAL A 80 8.85 6.25 21.24
CA VAL A 80 7.43 6.60 21.10
C VAL A 80 7.29 8.03 20.62
N TYR A 81 6.48 8.22 19.59
CA TYR A 81 6.14 9.50 18.97
C TYR A 81 4.64 9.76 19.13
N ALA A 82 4.26 11.01 19.35
CA ALA A 82 2.86 11.39 19.48
C ALA A 82 2.62 12.78 18.89
N GLY A 83 1.47 12.97 18.26
CA GLY A 83 1.07 14.23 17.64
C GLY A 83 -0.43 14.35 17.49
N ASP A 84 -0.87 15.43 16.85
CA ASP A 84 -2.27 15.69 16.48
C ASP A 84 -2.30 16.20 15.03
N GLY A 85 -3.01 15.48 14.16
CA GLY A 85 -3.03 15.74 12.72
C GLY A 85 -1.79 15.22 11.99
N ASN A 86 -1.59 15.70 10.76
CA ASN A 86 -0.44 15.34 9.93
C ASN A 86 0.87 15.84 10.55
N ALA A 87 1.94 15.07 10.37
CA ALA A 87 3.26 15.39 10.92
C ALA A 87 4.39 14.70 10.16
N VAL A 88 5.63 15.11 10.40
CA VAL A 88 6.84 14.38 9.98
C VAL A 88 7.63 13.92 11.20
N ILE A 89 8.15 12.71 11.14
CA ILE A 89 9.10 12.15 12.12
C ILE A 89 10.44 12.01 11.40
N ARG A 90 11.51 12.56 11.98
CA ARG A 90 12.88 12.37 11.49
C ARG A 90 13.71 11.63 12.54
N ILE A 91 14.37 10.56 12.13
CA ILE A 91 15.24 9.76 12.99
C ILE A 91 16.63 9.70 12.34
N ASP A 92 17.60 10.34 12.97
CA ASP A 92 18.98 10.35 12.50
C ASP A 92 19.72 9.05 12.83
N ASP A 93 20.85 8.84 12.16
CA ASP A 93 21.78 7.72 12.35
C ASP A 93 21.11 6.33 12.21
N VAL A 94 20.08 6.21 11.37
CA VAL A 94 19.47 4.91 11.05
C VAL A 94 20.39 4.10 10.14
N THR A 95 20.41 2.78 10.36
CA THR A 95 21.07 1.82 9.46
C THR A 95 20.09 1.38 8.38
N THR A 96 20.51 0.46 7.51
CA THR A 96 19.63 -0.15 6.51
C THR A 96 18.73 -1.27 7.06
N ASP A 97 18.80 -1.55 8.37
CA ASP A 97 18.03 -2.61 9.01
C ASP A 97 16.55 -2.24 9.11
N PRO A 98 15.62 -3.19 8.86
CA PRO A 98 14.20 -2.89 8.91
C PRO A 98 13.74 -2.53 10.33
N LEU A 99 12.84 -1.55 10.39
CA LEU A 99 12.16 -1.12 11.60
C LEU A 99 10.68 -1.52 11.51
N GLN A 100 10.06 -1.76 12.65
CA GLN A 100 8.62 -1.89 12.75
C GLN A 100 8.02 -0.63 13.36
N VAL A 101 6.83 -0.25 12.88
CA VAL A 101 6.04 0.85 13.41
C VAL A 101 4.73 0.30 13.93
N THR A 102 4.54 0.36 15.25
CA THR A 102 3.34 -0.11 15.94
C THR A 102 2.47 1.08 16.32
N GLN A 103 1.18 1.00 16.02
CA GLN A 103 0.25 2.01 16.46
C GLN A 103 -0.21 1.75 17.90
N LEU A 104 -0.19 2.79 18.74
CA LEU A 104 -0.61 2.75 20.15
C LEU A 104 -1.94 3.47 20.40
N SER A 105 -2.40 4.29 19.46
CA SER A 105 -3.70 4.96 19.47
C SER A 105 -4.78 4.21 18.69
N ASP A 106 -6.04 4.62 18.79
CA ASP A 106 -7.16 4.10 17.98
C ASP A 106 -7.39 4.86 16.66
N ALA A 107 -6.50 5.79 16.30
CA ALA A 107 -6.58 6.57 15.07
C ALA A 107 -6.42 5.68 13.80
N ASN A 108 -6.64 6.22 12.62
CA ASN A 108 -6.24 5.53 11.39
C ASN A 108 -5.05 6.29 10.79
N VAL A 109 -3.84 5.85 11.13
CA VAL A 109 -2.61 6.49 10.68
C VAL A 109 -2.19 5.87 9.36
N ARG A 110 -1.98 6.69 8.33
CA ARG A 110 -1.25 6.29 7.13
C ARG A 110 0.18 6.79 7.23
N LEU A 111 1.13 5.92 6.87
CA LEU A 111 2.55 6.22 6.82
C LEU A 111 3.09 6.23 5.40
N SER A 112 4.02 7.14 5.14
CA SER A 112 4.85 7.17 3.94
C SER A 112 6.28 7.56 4.30
N MET A 113 7.28 7.12 3.55
CA MET A 113 8.70 7.32 3.82
C MET A 113 9.40 7.95 2.63
N THR A 114 10.29 8.91 2.86
CA THR A 114 11.13 9.45 1.79
C THR A 114 12.17 8.43 1.32
N GLU A 115 12.39 8.33 0.01
CA GLU A 115 13.27 7.33 -0.62
C GLU A 115 14.77 7.70 -0.56
N SER A 116 15.23 8.26 0.55
CA SER A 116 16.61 8.71 0.74
C SER A 116 16.99 8.70 2.21
N GLY A 117 18.28 8.54 2.51
CA GLY A 117 18.87 8.78 3.83
C GLY A 117 19.57 10.15 3.93
N ASP A 118 19.78 10.82 2.80
CA ASP A 118 20.27 12.20 2.70
C ASP A 118 19.06 13.12 2.55
N ILE A 119 18.49 13.49 3.70
CA ILE A 119 17.26 14.29 3.78
C ILE A 119 17.64 15.77 3.92
N ASP A 120 17.17 16.60 2.99
CA ASP A 120 17.21 18.06 3.09
C ASP A 120 15.86 18.58 3.62
N PRO A 121 15.74 18.93 4.91
CA PRO A 121 14.49 19.43 5.49
C PRO A 121 14.09 20.80 4.94
N ASP A 122 15.03 21.56 4.38
CA ASP A 122 14.81 22.88 3.79
C ASP A 122 14.42 22.79 2.30
N LEU A 123 14.32 21.58 1.75
CA LEU A 123 13.88 21.35 0.37
C LEU A 123 12.48 21.93 0.15
N ALA A 124 12.36 22.76 -0.89
CA ALA A 124 11.10 23.36 -1.27
C ALA A 124 10.07 22.27 -1.60
N VAL A 125 8.80 22.49 -1.25
CA VAL A 125 7.73 21.53 -1.46
C VAL A 125 7.66 21.04 -2.92
N ASP A 126 7.80 21.95 -3.88
CA ASP A 126 7.73 21.65 -5.31
C ASP A 126 8.88 20.75 -5.81
N ASP A 127 9.98 20.67 -5.05
CA ASP A 127 11.17 19.88 -5.37
C ASP A 127 11.19 18.53 -4.63
N ARG A 128 10.22 18.26 -3.75
CA ARG A 128 10.14 16.99 -3.01
C ARG A 128 9.67 15.86 -3.93
N GLU A 129 10.32 14.71 -3.81
CA GLU A 129 9.88 13.49 -4.48
C GLU A 129 8.67 12.89 -3.76
N TRP A 130 7.88 12.09 -4.48
CA TRP A 130 6.76 11.38 -3.89
C TRP A 130 7.30 10.31 -2.92
N PRO A 131 6.82 10.26 -1.67
CA PRO A 131 7.32 9.27 -0.73
C PRO A 131 6.76 7.88 -1.04
N LEU A 132 7.54 6.86 -0.65
CA LEU A 132 7.13 5.47 -0.65
C LEU A 132 6.01 5.23 0.36
N ARG A 133 5.00 4.46 -0.05
CA ARG A 133 3.94 4.07 0.87
C ARG A 133 4.46 3.00 1.83
N VAL A 134 4.26 3.22 3.13
CA VAL A 134 4.57 2.26 4.21
C VAL A 134 3.31 1.53 4.69
N GLY A 135 2.16 2.19 4.68
CA GLY A 135 0.88 1.56 5.01
C GLY A 135 0.29 2.02 6.34
N TYR A 136 -0.47 1.14 6.98
CA TYR A 136 -1.29 1.45 8.14
C TYR A 136 -0.85 0.61 9.34
N PRO A 137 -0.07 1.15 10.27
CA PRO A 137 0.38 0.40 11.43
C PRO A 137 -0.81 0.05 12.32
N GLN A 138 -0.83 -1.18 12.85
CA GLN A 138 -1.85 -1.62 13.80
C GLN A 138 -1.21 -2.09 15.12
N PRO A 139 -1.97 -2.16 16.23
CA PRO A 139 -1.45 -2.63 17.50
C PRO A 139 -0.93 -4.08 17.48
N ASP A 140 -1.58 -4.95 16.69
CA ASP A 140 -1.32 -6.39 16.59
C ASP A 140 -0.66 -6.80 15.26
N LEU A 141 -0.59 -5.88 14.29
CA LEU A 141 0.14 -6.04 13.04
C LEU A 141 0.83 -4.73 12.65
N PRO A 142 2.09 -4.52 13.06
CA PRO A 142 2.80 -3.28 12.76
C PRO A 142 3.12 -3.17 11.27
N SER A 143 3.32 -1.94 10.79
CA SER A 143 3.90 -1.71 9.46
C SER A 143 5.43 -1.81 9.52
N VAL A 144 6.06 -2.08 8.39
CA VAL A 144 7.51 -2.23 8.30
C VAL A 144 8.10 -1.14 7.43
N VAL A 145 9.20 -0.57 7.89
CA VAL A 145 9.95 0.49 7.22
C VAL A 145 11.35 -0.03 6.92
N PHE A 146 11.80 0.19 5.69
CA PHE A 146 13.15 -0.13 5.25
C PHE A 146 13.94 1.18 5.08
N PRO A 147 14.58 1.69 6.14
CA PRO A 147 15.36 2.92 6.06
C PRO A 147 16.53 2.81 5.06
N TYR A 148 16.91 3.97 4.55
CA TYR A 148 18.20 4.22 3.93
C TYR A 148 19.18 4.67 5.02
N GLU A 149 20.47 4.37 4.85
CA GLU A 149 21.50 4.79 5.81
C GLU A 149 21.54 6.33 5.90
N GLY A 150 21.44 6.88 7.13
CA GLY A 150 21.39 8.33 7.35
C GLY A 150 20.19 8.73 8.20
N THR A 151 19.31 9.56 7.65
CA THR A 151 18.09 10.04 8.32
C THR A 151 16.85 9.37 7.72
N LEU A 152 16.05 8.71 8.56
CA LEU A 152 14.71 8.25 8.20
C LEU A 152 13.73 9.42 8.30
N GLU A 153 13.03 9.74 7.21
CA GLU A 153 11.92 10.69 7.20
C GLU A 153 10.60 9.96 6.96
N LEU A 154 9.73 9.98 7.98
CA LEU A 154 8.43 9.31 7.98
C LEU A 154 7.30 10.33 8.07
N TRP A 155 6.46 10.37 7.05
CA TRP A 155 5.29 11.21 6.93
C TRP A 155 4.07 10.53 7.55
N VAL A 156 3.45 11.21 8.51
CA VAL A 156 2.25 10.77 9.22
C VAL A 156 1.05 11.51 8.64
N GLN A 157 0.08 10.76 8.12
CA GLN A 157 -1.19 11.29 7.62
C GLN A 157 -2.35 10.76 8.49
N VAL A 158 -3.06 11.67 9.17
CA VAL A 158 -4.17 11.33 10.08
C VAL A 158 -4.99 12.57 10.48
N GLU A 159 -6.29 12.38 10.69
CA GLU A 159 -7.20 13.39 11.25
C GLU A 159 -7.36 13.18 12.76
N GLY A 160 -6.46 13.72 13.58
CA GLY A 160 -6.58 13.72 15.03
C GLY A 160 -5.36 13.20 15.79
N PRO A 161 -5.50 12.95 17.11
CA PRO A 161 -4.39 12.56 17.97
C PRO A 161 -3.94 11.13 17.66
N TRP A 162 -2.63 10.93 17.61
CA TRP A 162 -2.02 9.65 17.30
C TRP A 162 -0.81 9.37 18.19
N GLN A 163 -0.48 8.09 18.32
CA GLN A 163 0.72 7.64 18.99
C GLN A 163 1.30 6.42 18.27
N LEU A 164 2.60 6.46 17.97
CA LEU A 164 3.35 5.42 17.29
C LEU A 164 4.55 5.01 18.14
N ARG A 165 4.91 3.72 18.08
CA ARG A 165 6.21 3.21 18.54
C ARG A 165 7.01 2.76 17.33
N ILE A 166 8.25 3.20 17.22
CA ILE A 166 9.17 2.81 16.13
C ILE A 166 10.31 2.01 16.77
N GLU A 167 10.55 0.78 16.34
CA GLU A 167 11.56 -0.06 16.99
C GLU A 167 12.20 -1.05 16.01
N PRO A 168 13.35 -1.67 16.35
CA PRO A 168 13.91 -2.72 15.53
C PRO A 168 12.89 -3.81 15.24
N LEU A 169 12.88 -4.30 14.00
CA LEU A 169 11.94 -5.33 13.57
C LEU A 169 12.01 -6.58 14.47
N THR A 170 10.85 -7.01 14.97
CA THR A 170 10.68 -8.30 15.62
C THR A 170 9.84 -9.20 14.72
N ALA A 171 10.49 -10.02 13.91
CA ALA A 171 9.86 -10.95 12.97
C ALA A 171 10.46 -12.36 13.12
N GLU A 172 9.69 -13.38 12.72
CA GLU A 172 10.19 -14.75 12.64
C GLU A 172 10.94 -14.94 11.32
N GLU A 173 12.18 -15.43 11.38
CA GLU A 173 12.95 -15.71 10.19
C GLU A 173 12.43 -16.96 9.48
N ILE A 174 12.26 -16.86 8.16
CA ILE A 174 11.86 -17.96 7.28
C ILE A 174 12.96 -18.18 6.24
N THR A 175 13.32 -19.45 6.00
CA THR A 175 14.25 -19.84 4.93
C THR A 175 13.56 -20.61 3.81
N ASP A 176 12.67 -21.53 4.17
CA ASP A 176 11.95 -22.40 3.25
C ASP A 176 10.44 -22.35 3.56
N VAL A 177 9.98 -23.24 4.45
CA VAL A 177 8.56 -23.41 4.77
C VAL A 177 8.28 -23.02 6.21
N VAL A 178 7.24 -22.23 6.42
CA VAL A 178 6.70 -21.93 7.75
C VAL A 178 5.18 -22.03 7.73
N SER A 179 4.60 -22.37 8.88
CA SER A 179 3.16 -22.49 9.05
C SER A 179 2.73 -21.86 10.35
N GLY A 180 1.51 -21.33 10.38
CA GLY A 180 1.04 -20.60 11.54
C GLY A 180 -0.46 -20.34 11.53
N LYS A 181 -0.87 -19.52 12.50
CA LYS A 181 -2.23 -19.00 12.65
C LYS A 181 -2.14 -17.55 13.10
N GLY A 182 -3.14 -16.77 12.72
CA GLY A 182 -3.23 -15.37 13.08
C GLY A 182 -2.15 -14.49 12.48
N ASN A 183 -2.09 -13.27 13.01
CA ASN A 183 -1.21 -12.21 12.53
C ASN A 183 0.25 -12.55 12.80
N LYS A 184 1.11 -12.30 11.82
CA LYS A 184 2.54 -12.63 11.92
C LYS A 184 3.38 -11.79 10.97
N LEU A 185 4.55 -11.35 11.46
CA LEU A 185 5.63 -10.88 10.60
C LEU A 185 6.65 -12.01 10.38
N LEU A 186 6.97 -12.26 9.13
CA LEU A 186 8.03 -13.18 8.70
C LEU A 186 9.12 -12.39 7.97
N VAL A 187 10.39 -12.65 8.23
CA VAL A 187 11.51 -12.04 7.50
C VAL A 187 12.23 -13.11 6.68
N TYR A 188 12.30 -12.89 5.38
CA TYR A 188 13.09 -13.68 4.45
C TYR A 188 14.34 -12.89 4.04
N ARG A 189 15.50 -13.55 4.05
CA ARG A 189 16.79 -12.98 3.64
C ARG A 189 17.39 -13.86 2.55
N GLY A 190 17.26 -13.44 1.31
CA GLY A 190 17.68 -14.23 0.14
C GLY A 190 17.17 -13.63 -1.16
N SER A 191 17.51 -14.27 -2.28
CA SER A 191 17.20 -13.76 -3.61
C SER A 191 15.87 -14.26 -4.19
N ALA A 192 15.09 -15.06 -3.45
CA ALA A 192 13.78 -15.47 -3.91
C ALA A 192 12.84 -14.26 -4.01
N ALA A 193 12.08 -14.24 -5.11
CA ALA A 193 11.10 -13.19 -5.40
C ALA A 193 9.66 -13.75 -5.44
N SER A 194 9.44 -14.96 -4.94
CA SER A 194 8.13 -15.60 -4.91
C SER A 194 8.02 -16.69 -3.85
N ALA A 195 6.78 -16.98 -3.45
CA ALA A 195 6.42 -18.08 -2.57
C ALA A 195 5.04 -18.63 -2.90
N LEU A 196 4.82 -19.87 -2.50
CA LEU A 196 3.49 -20.47 -2.41
C LEU A 196 2.87 -20.13 -1.06
N PHE A 197 1.67 -19.54 -1.09
CA PHE A 197 0.86 -19.23 0.07
C PHE A 197 -0.34 -20.16 0.09
N GLU A 198 -0.52 -20.89 1.18
CA GLU A 198 -1.68 -21.74 1.42
C GLU A 198 -2.43 -21.24 2.65
N PHE A 199 -3.76 -21.22 2.58
CA PHE A 199 -4.63 -20.92 3.71
C PHE A 199 -5.80 -21.89 3.75
N VAL A 200 -6.10 -22.39 4.94
CA VAL A 200 -7.23 -23.27 5.19
C VAL A 200 -7.97 -22.77 6.42
N GLY A 201 -9.23 -22.38 6.24
CA GLY A 201 -10.08 -21.92 7.32
C GLY A 201 -11.16 -20.96 6.87
N GLU A 202 -11.77 -20.29 7.85
CA GLU A 202 -12.69 -19.18 7.64
C GLU A 202 -12.00 -17.86 7.97
N GLY A 203 -12.42 -16.79 7.29
CA GLY A 203 -11.99 -15.42 7.58
C GLY A 203 -11.19 -14.80 6.46
N ILE A 204 -10.35 -13.84 6.83
CA ILE A 204 -9.44 -13.14 5.93
C ILE A 204 -8.05 -13.76 6.01
N PHE A 205 -7.37 -13.77 4.88
CA PHE A 205 -5.95 -13.97 4.77
C PHE A 205 -5.43 -12.86 3.86
N PHE A 206 -4.57 -12.01 4.38
CA PHE A 206 -3.86 -10.97 3.62
C PHE A 206 -2.38 -11.14 3.82
N VAL A 207 -1.63 -11.01 2.73
CA VAL A 207 -0.17 -10.90 2.80
C VAL A 207 0.25 -9.64 2.09
N THR A 208 1.03 -8.87 2.83
CA THR A 208 1.73 -7.69 2.34
C THR A 208 3.22 -8.00 2.39
N ALA A 209 3.91 -7.83 1.27
CA ALA A 209 5.36 -7.83 1.23
C ALA A 209 5.87 -6.41 1.46
N TYR A 210 6.87 -6.29 2.32
CA TYR A 210 7.61 -5.06 2.52
C TYR A 210 9.01 -5.22 1.95
N THR A 211 9.40 -4.30 1.08
CA THR A 211 10.76 -4.20 0.52
C THR A 211 11.26 -2.76 0.62
N ARG A 212 12.57 -2.54 0.45
CA ARG A 212 13.14 -1.19 0.44
C ARG A 212 12.67 -0.40 -0.78
N GLU A 213 12.57 -1.07 -1.92
CA GLU A 213 12.36 -0.46 -3.23
C GLU A 213 10.89 -0.11 -3.49
N THR A 214 9.94 -0.86 -2.92
CA THR A 214 8.50 -0.64 -3.14
C THR A 214 7.72 -0.30 -1.89
N GLY A 215 8.33 -0.37 -0.70
CA GLY A 215 7.60 -0.20 0.55
C GLY A 215 6.54 -1.28 0.69
N GLU A 216 5.27 -0.89 0.83
CA GLU A 216 4.12 -1.79 0.95
C GLU A 216 3.66 -2.35 -0.42
N GLU A 217 3.79 -3.66 -0.63
CA GLU A 217 3.25 -4.39 -1.79
C GLU A 217 2.20 -5.41 -1.35
N SER A 218 0.91 -5.14 -1.63
CA SER A 218 -0.17 -6.08 -1.33
C SER A 218 -0.16 -7.26 -2.32
N LEU A 219 0.13 -8.47 -1.84
CA LEU A 219 0.27 -9.65 -2.71
C LEU A 219 -1.09 -10.31 -3.04
N PHE A 220 -2.00 -10.41 -2.06
CA PHE A 220 -3.35 -10.93 -2.30
C PHE A 220 -4.38 -10.42 -1.29
N ILE A 221 -5.65 -10.45 -1.69
CA ILE A 221 -6.82 -10.07 -0.89
C ILE A 221 -7.90 -11.13 -1.06
N GLU A 222 -7.91 -12.17 -0.20
CA GLU A 222 -8.89 -13.26 -0.34
C GLU A 222 -9.51 -13.74 0.97
N SER A 223 -10.74 -14.24 0.85
CA SER A 223 -11.57 -14.78 1.91
C SER A 223 -12.08 -16.17 1.53
N ASP A 224 -11.16 -17.10 1.25
CA ASP A 224 -11.47 -18.51 1.00
C ASP A 224 -10.19 -19.36 1.13
N PRO A 225 -10.30 -20.69 1.21
CA PRO A 225 -9.12 -21.56 1.16
C PRO A 225 -8.30 -21.27 -0.10
N LEU A 226 -7.06 -20.85 0.11
CA LEU A 226 -6.16 -20.37 -0.92
C LEU A 226 -5.02 -21.35 -1.09
N ARG A 227 -4.57 -21.51 -2.33
CA ARG A 227 -3.28 -22.11 -2.66
C ARG A 227 -2.74 -21.43 -3.90
N GLU A 228 -2.01 -20.35 -3.70
CA GLU A 228 -1.54 -19.49 -4.78
C GLU A 228 -0.08 -19.11 -4.64
N ARG A 229 0.55 -18.95 -5.79
CA ARG A 229 1.92 -18.48 -5.88
C ARG A 229 1.89 -16.99 -6.16
N GLN A 230 2.57 -16.23 -5.32
CA GLN A 230 2.69 -14.78 -5.48
C GLN A 230 4.16 -14.40 -5.55
N SER A 231 4.44 -13.34 -6.30
CA SER A 231 5.76 -12.75 -6.43
C SER A 231 5.77 -11.35 -5.85
N TRP A 232 6.92 -10.93 -5.34
CA TRP A 232 7.17 -9.58 -4.87
C TRP A 232 8.36 -8.98 -5.62
N THR A 233 8.55 -7.67 -5.46
CA THR A 233 9.72 -6.98 -6.01
C THR A 233 11.02 -7.58 -5.47
N PRO A 234 11.98 -8.00 -6.33
CA PRO A 234 13.23 -8.58 -5.86
C PRO A 234 13.98 -7.65 -4.90
N SER A 235 14.35 -8.16 -3.73
CA SER A 235 15.09 -7.43 -2.70
C SER A 235 15.90 -8.42 -1.85
N ASP A 236 17.00 -7.98 -1.24
CA ASP A 236 17.86 -8.84 -0.41
C ASP A 236 17.17 -9.27 0.90
N VAL A 237 16.22 -8.46 1.36
CA VAL A 237 15.44 -8.69 2.58
C VAL A 237 14.00 -8.32 2.29
N VAL A 238 13.10 -9.25 2.60
CA VAL A 238 11.65 -9.04 2.45
C VAL A 238 10.97 -9.40 3.75
N VAL A 239 10.06 -8.54 4.20
CA VAL A 239 9.22 -8.83 5.36
C VAL A 239 7.80 -9.09 4.88
N LEU A 240 7.31 -10.31 5.12
CA LEU A 240 5.94 -10.70 4.84
C LEU A 240 5.10 -10.43 6.09
N SER A 241 4.15 -9.53 5.97
CA SER A 241 3.13 -9.27 6.97
C SER A 241 1.88 -10.07 6.64
N ILE A 242 1.58 -11.02 7.51
CA ILE A 242 0.42 -11.89 7.42
C ILE A 242 -0.66 -11.32 8.33
N GLU A 243 -1.80 -10.95 7.76
CA GLU A 243 -3.04 -10.72 8.47
C GLU A 243 -3.92 -11.95 8.32
N SER A 244 -4.30 -12.58 9.42
CA SER A 244 -5.16 -13.76 9.41
C SER A 244 -6.09 -13.72 10.60
N SER A 245 -7.34 -14.14 10.39
CA SER A 245 -8.28 -14.36 11.50
C SER A 245 -7.69 -15.34 12.52
N ALA A 246 -7.38 -14.84 13.72
CA ALA A 246 -6.44 -15.43 14.68
C ALA A 246 -6.70 -16.88 15.12
N ASP A 247 -7.94 -17.34 14.99
CA ASP A 247 -8.41 -18.64 15.47
C ASP A 247 -9.12 -19.50 14.43
N ARG A 248 -9.52 -18.92 13.29
CA ARG A 248 -10.41 -19.57 12.31
C ARG A 248 -9.71 -20.06 11.05
N GLY A 249 -8.41 -19.77 10.88
CA GLY A 249 -7.62 -20.31 9.78
C GLY A 249 -6.17 -20.58 10.13
N ALA A 250 -5.56 -21.44 9.32
CA ALA A 250 -4.14 -21.77 9.36
C ALA A 250 -3.54 -21.50 7.99
N TRP A 251 -2.32 -20.99 7.99
CA TRP A 251 -1.60 -20.65 6.77
C TRP A 251 -0.26 -21.39 6.70
N VAL A 252 0.24 -21.55 5.48
CA VAL A 252 1.58 -22.05 5.14
C VAL A 252 2.19 -21.09 4.12
N VAL A 253 3.45 -20.75 4.31
CA VAL A 253 4.28 -20.03 3.34
C VAL A 253 5.45 -20.94 2.98
N ASP A 254 5.65 -21.17 1.69
CA ASP A 254 6.72 -22.00 1.12
C ASP A 254 7.50 -21.16 0.11
N ILE A 255 8.68 -20.68 0.50
CA ILE A 255 9.54 -19.83 -0.32
C ILE A 255 10.07 -20.62 -1.51
N ASP A 256 10.01 -20.02 -2.69
CA ASP A 256 10.53 -20.67 -3.88
C ASP A 256 12.06 -20.76 -3.87
N PRO A 257 12.62 -21.87 -4.38
CA PRO A 257 14.07 -22.00 -4.49
C PRO A 257 14.63 -20.93 -5.40
N THR A 258 15.78 -20.38 -5.02
CA THR A 258 16.48 -19.39 -5.82
C THR A 258 17.02 -20.04 -7.12
N VAL A 259 17.11 -19.27 -8.21
CA VAL A 259 17.63 -19.81 -9.49
C VAL A 259 19.07 -20.32 -9.35
N ASP A 260 19.83 -19.78 -8.39
CA ASP A 260 21.20 -20.19 -8.06
C ASP A 260 21.29 -21.54 -7.32
N ASP A 261 20.18 -22.06 -6.79
CA ASP A 261 20.10 -23.38 -6.15
C ASP A 261 19.78 -24.52 -7.11
N THR A 262 19.74 -24.27 -8.43
CA THR A 262 19.72 -25.39 -9.37
C THR A 262 21.09 -26.06 -9.39
N PRO A 263 21.23 -27.32 -8.93
CA PRO A 263 22.46 -28.06 -9.21
C PRO A 263 22.61 -28.07 -10.73
N SER A 264 23.73 -27.52 -11.22
CA SER A 264 24.13 -27.62 -12.62
C SER A 264 24.09 -29.09 -13.01
N THR A 265 22.98 -29.49 -13.63
CA THR A 265 22.88 -30.75 -14.34
C THR A 265 23.74 -30.56 -15.57
N THR A 266 25.03 -30.81 -15.40
CA THR A 266 25.93 -31.06 -16.52
C THR A 266 25.22 -32.11 -17.38
N PRO A 267 24.83 -31.79 -18.62
CA PRO A 267 24.17 -32.77 -19.46
C PRO A 267 25.08 -33.99 -19.57
N PRO A 268 24.57 -35.22 -19.44
CA PRO A 268 25.39 -36.40 -19.64
C PRO A 268 25.98 -36.28 -21.05
N SER A 269 27.32 -36.33 -21.14
CA SER A 269 28.00 -36.38 -22.43
C SER A 269 27.36 -37.49 -23.26
N GLU A 270 26.72 -37.09 -24.35
CA GLU A 270 26.13 -37.98 -25.32
C GLU A 270 27.22 -38.96 -25.80
N PRO A 271 27.02 -40.28 -25.69
CA PRO A 271 28.01 -41.22 -26.20
C PRO A 271 28.10 -41.04 -27.72
N SER A 272 29.30 -40.75 -28.21
CA SER A 272 29.59 -40.64 -29.64
C SER A 272 29.04 -41.85 -30.41
N PRO A 273 28.37 -41.68 -31.56
CA PRO A 273 27.89 -42.80 -32.34
C PRO A 273 29.07 -43.59 -32.91
N THR A 274 29.20 -44.85 -32.47
CA THR A 274 30.07 -45.85 -33.08
C THR A 274 29.77 -45.94 -34.57
N SER A 275 30.73 -45.55 -35.41
CA SER A 275 30.69 -45.79 -36.84
C SER A 275 30.75 -47.30 -37.11
N THR A 276 29.67 -47.85 -37.64
CA THR A 276 29.63 -49.20 -38.20
C THR A 276 30.34 -49.17 -39.56
N ASP A 277 31.62 -49.55 -39.59
CA ASP A 277 32.33 -49.84 -40.83
C ASP A 277 31.75 -51.09 -41.49
N THR A 278 31.47 -50.97 -42.79
CA THR A 278 30.98 -52.04 -43.67
C THR A 278 32.18 -52.90 -44.11
N PRO A 279 32.08 -54.24 -44.15
CA PRO A 279 33.21 -55.08 -44.57
C PRO A 279 33.37 -55.04 -46.09
N THR A 280 34.57 -54.71 -46.54
CA THR A 280 35.00 -54.87 -47.94
C THR A 280 35.32 -56.34 -48.18
N GLU A 281 34.58 -56.94 -49.10
CA GLU A 281 34.81 -58.28 -49.65
C GLU A 281 36.08 -58.24 -50.52
N GLN A 282 37.09 -59.02 -50.14
CA GLN A 282 38.36 -59.13 -50.85
C GLN A 282 38.42 -60.53 -51.51
N GLU A 283 38.03 -60.62 -52.78
CA GLU A 283 38.33 -61.79 -53.60
C GLU A 283 39.83 -61.78 -54.01
N THR A 284 40.46 -62.93 -53.87
CA THR A 284 41.81 -63.32 -54.35
C THR A 284 41.57 -64.49 -55.32
N PRO A 285 42.37 -64.78 -56.39
CA PRO A 285 43.73 -64.33 -56.73
C PRO A 285 43.90 -63.58 -58.06
#